data_AF-A0A946ZVY2-F1
#
_entry.id   AF-A0A946ZVY2-F1
#
_cell.length_a   1.000
_cell.length_b   1.000
_cell.length_c   1.000
_cell.angle_alpha   90.00
_cell.angle_beta   90.00
_cell.angle_gamma   90.00
#
_symmetry.space_group_name_H-M   'P 1'
#
loop_
_entity.id
_entity.type
_entity.pdbx_description
1 polymer ?
#
loop_
_entity_poly.entity_id
_entity_poly.type
_entity_poly.pdbx_seq_one_letter_code
_entity_poly.pdbx_strand_id
1 'polypeptide(L)' 'IVVTKPGSYHLDGNYTPFGRVVDGMDVVDLINQQPVDDGDWPSKNIYIHKAEIVN' A
#
# COMPACT_ATOMS: atom_id res chain seq x y z
N ILE A 1 -0.27 -2.36 2.23
CA ILE A 1 0.33 -1.33 3.10
C ILE A 1 -0.79 -0.67 3.88
N VAL A 2 -0.60 -0.43 5.18
CA VAL A 2 -1.59 0.29 6.00
C VAL A 2 -1.25 1.77 5.92
N VAL A 3 -2.14 2.59 5.37
CA VAL A 3 -1.90 4.02 5.08
C VAL A 3 -2.74 4.97 5.94
N THR A 4 -3.62 4.43 6.77
CA THR A 4 -4.49 5.20 7.67
C THR A 4 -3.68 5.98 8.70
N LYS A 5 -4.06 7.24 8.97
CA LYS A 5 -3.50 8.05 10.06
C LYS A 5 -4.45 8.00 11.26
N PRO A 6 -3.97 7.70 12.49
CA PRO A 6 -2.57 7.48 12.89
C PRO A 6 -2.06 6.04 12.67
N GLY A 7 -2.92 5.12 12.21
CA GLY A 7 -2.61 3.71 11.93
C GLY A 7 -3.88 2.88 11.96
N SER A 8 -3.78 1.57 11.70
CA SER A 8 -4.90 0.62 11.86
C SER A 8 -4.67 -0.29 13.07
N TYR A 9 -4.84 0.26 14.28
CA TYR A 9 -4.64 -0.48 15.53
C TYR A 9 -5.53 -1.72 15.68
N HIS A 10 -6.68 -1.75 14.99
CA HIS A 10 -7.55 -2.93 14.96
C HIS A 10 -6.90 -4.16 14.31
N LEU A 11 -5.75 -4.00 13.66
CA LEU A 11 -4.95 -5.09 13.08
C LEU A 11 -3.85 -5.59 14.02
N ASP A 12 -3.58 -4.89 15.12
CA ASP A 12 -2.50 -5.24 16.04
C ASP A 12 -2.75 -6.62 16.68
N GLY A 13 -1.71 -7.44 16.76
CA GLY A 13 -1.77 -8.82 17.26
C GLY A 13 -2.34 -9.85 16.27
N ASN A 14 -3.06 -9.41 15.23
CA ASN A 14 -3.60 -10.28 14.18
C ASN A 14 -2.70 -10.35 12.93
N TYR A 15 -1.86 -9.33 12.71
CA TYR A 15 -0.99 -9.24 11.55
C TYR A 15 0.44 -8.85 11.95
N THR A 16 1.44 -9.51 11.36
CA THR A 16 2.86 -9.24 11.63
C THR A 16 3.39 -8.16 10.68
N PRO A 17 3.79 -6.98 11.17
CA PRO A 17 4.48 -5.99 10.35
C PRO A 17 5.90 -6.47 10.00
N PHE A 18 6.25 -6.53 8.71
CA PHE A 18 7.55 -7.00 8.23
C PHE A 18 8.44 -5.89 7.63
N GLY A 19 7.91 -4.67 7.50
CA GLY A 19 8.62 -3.55 6.92
C GLY A 19 7.77 -2.29 6.84
N ARG A 20 8.39 -1.18 6.47
CA ARG A 20 7.72 0.10 6.22
C ARG A 20 8.28 0.73 4.96
N VAL A 21 7.45 1.52 4.29
CA VAL A 21 7.91 2.38 3.21
C VAL A 21 8.69 3.55 3.83
N VAL A 22 9.91 3.77 3.36
CA VAL A 22 10.80 4.85 3.82
C VAL A 22 10.85 6.02 2.83
N ASP A 23 10.50 5.77 1.58
CA ASP A 23 10.47 6.75 0.49
C ASP A 23 9.36 6.39 -0.51
N GLY A 24 8.78 7.38 -1.20
CA GLY A 24 7.70 7.19 -2.18
C GLY A 24 6.29 7.01 -1.59
N MET A 25 6.03 7.51 -0.37
CA MET A 25 4.68 7.46 0.22
C MET A 25 3.64 8.28 -0.54
N ASP A 26 4.07 9.34 -1.23
CA ASP A 26 3.23 10.11 -2.15
C ASP A 26 2.74 9.25 -3.33
N VAL A 27 3.58 8.38 -3.87
CA VAL A 27 3.19 7.42 -4.92
C VAL A 27 2.19 6.40 -4.39
N VAL A 28 2.36 5.92 -3.15
CA VAL A 28 1.40 5.04 -2.49
C VAL A 28 0.04 5.75 -2.36
N ASP A 29 0.02 7.02 -1.96
CA ASP A 29 -1.21 7.81 -1.85
C ASP A 29 -1.88 8.00 -3.21
N LEU A 30 -1.11 8.21 -4.29
CA LEU A 30 -1.63 8.31 -5.65
C LEU A 30 -2.27 7.00 -6.14
N ILE A 31 -1.68 5.86 -5.80
CA ILE A 31 -2.22 4.53 -6.10
C ILE A 31 -3.56 4.33 -5.37
N ASN A 32 -3.63 4.73 -4.09
CA ASN A 32 -4.84 4.60 -3.27
C ASN A 32 -6.00 5.51 -3.73
N GLN A 33 -5.71 6.55 -4.51
CA GLN A 33 -6.70 7.46 -5.09
C GLN A 33 -7.21 7.03 -6.48
N GLN A 34 -6.70 5.93 -7.04
CA GLN A 34 -7.16 5.48 -8.35
C GLN A 34 -8.63 5.04 -8.28
N PRO A 35 -9.43 5.33 -9.32
CA PRO A 35 -10.79 4.80 -9.42
C PRO A 35 -10.79 3.27 -9.34
N VAL A 36 -11.72 2.73 -8.56
CA VAL A 36 -11.94 1.30 -8.41
C VAL A 36 -13.35 0.93 -8.89
N ASP A 37 -13.56 -0.33 -9.21
CA ASP A 37 -14.89 -0.90 -9.39
C ASP A 37 -15.55 -1.28 -8.06
N ASP A 38 -16.75 -1.87 -8.12
CA ASP A 38 -17.52 -2.29 -6.95
C ASP A 38 -16.83 -3.40 -6.13
N GLY A 39 -15.77 -4.02 -6.66
CA GLY A 39 -14.97 -5.05 -5.99
C GLY A 39 -13.65 -4.51 -5.43
N ASP A 40 -13.49 -3.19 -5.32
CA ASP A 40 -12.24 -2.50 -4.93
C ASP A 40 -11.06 -2.75 -5.90
N TRP A 41 -11.32 -3.19 -7.13
CA TRP A 41 -10.28 -3.40 -8.13
C TRP A 41 -9.99 -2.10 -8.92
N PRO A 42 -8.73 -1.68 -9.08
CA PRO A 42 -8.41 -0.49 -9.86
C PRO A 42 -8.90 -0.60 -11.31
N SER A 43 -9.62 0.43 -11.79
CA SER A 43 -10.11 0.47 -13.19
C SER A 43 -8.99 0.41 -14.23
N LYS A 44 -7.76 0.75 -13.82
CA LYS A 44 -6.54 0.56 -14.59
C LYS A 44 -5.54 -0.22 -13.77
N ASN A 45 -4.96 -1.27 -14.35
CA ASN A 45 -3.96 -2.08 -13.69
C ASN A 45 -2.69 -1.26 -13.38
N ILE A 46 -2.15 -1.46 -12.17
CA ILE A 46 -0.92 -0.83 -11.69
C ILE A 46 0.10 -1.96 -11.49
N TYR A 47 1.19 -1.94 -12.26
CA TYR A 47 2.15 -3.03 -12.30
C TYR A 47 3.42 -2.70 -11.50
N ILE A 48 3.92 -3.69 -10.75
CA ILE A 48 5.28 -3.66 -10.22
C ILE A 48 6.23 -4.14 -11.32
N HIS A 49 7.02 -3.23 -11.87
CA HIS A 49 7.92 -3.55 -12.99
C HIS A 49 9.23 -4.20 -12.54
N LYS A 50 9.72 -3.88 -11.33
CA LYS A 50 10.99 -4.36 -10.80
C LYS A 50 10.91 -4.39 -9.26
N ALA A 51 11.53 -5.39 -8.66
CA ALA A 51 11.81 -5.46 -7.23
C ALA A 51 13.26 -5.93 -7.04
N GLU A 52 14.01 -5.28 -6.16
CA GLU A 52 15.40 -5.62 -5.88
C GLU A 52 15.72 -5.50 -4.39
N ILE A 53 16.68 -6.30 -3.93
CA ILE A 53 17.24 -6.20 -2.59
C ILE A 53 18.42 -5.23 -2.69
N VAL A 54 18.33 -4.14 -1.95
CA VAL A 54 19.42 -3.15 -1.84
C VAL A 54 20.37 -3.62 -0.74
N ASN A 55 21.65 -3.84 -1.08
CA ASN A 55 22.72 -4.23 -0.15
C ASN A 55 23.44 -3.01 0.41
#